data_AF-A0A061RF18-F1
#
_entry.id   AF-A0A061RF18-F1
#
_cell.length_a   1.000
_cell.length_b   1.000
_cell.length_c   1.000
_cell.angle_alpha   90.00
_cell.angle_beta   90.00
_cell.angle_gamma   90.00
#
_symmetry.space_group_name_H-M   'P 1'
#
loop_
_entity.id
_entity.type
_entity.pdbx_description
1 polymer ?
#
loop_
_entity_poly.entity_id
_entity_poly.type
_entity_poly.pdbx_seq_one_letter_code
_entity_poly.pdbx_strand_id
1 'polypeptide(L)'
;MPVTDVGVCVSFSRTCFRLTGQKMNPHLVRDSIVTFLRSSTASEKELEALALYMGHSPKVQRGVYDRRTKEEKVTPAVEILHRLQSTTWDADL
;
A
#
# COMPACT_ATOMS: atom_id res chain seq x y z
N MET A 1 33.53 -10.34 -9.35
CA MET A 1 33.07 -9.07 -9.94
C MET A 1 31.96 -8.53 -9.05
N PRO A 2 32.04 -7.28 -8.54
CA PRO A 2 31.01 -6.75 -7.64
C PRO A 2 29.66 -6.68 -8.37
N VAL A 3 28.58 -7.02 -7.66
CA VAL A 3 27.23 -6.93 -8.19
C VAL A 3 26.87 -5.45 -8.31
N THR A 4 26.52 -5.01 -9.52
CA THR A 4 26.07 -3.64 -9.76
C THR A 4 24.59 -3.49 -9.41
N ASP A 5 24.13 -2.27 -9.11
CA ASP A 5 22.71 -1.99 -8.83
C ASP A 5 21.80 -2.45 -9.98
N VAL A 6 22.27 -2.29 -11.21
CA VAL A 6 21.60 -2.79 -12.42
C VAL A 6 21.51 -4.31 -12.40
N GLY A 7 22.60 -5.00 -12.04
CA GLY A 7 22.64 -6.46 -11.90
C GLY A 7 21.63 -6.97 -10.87
N VAL A 8 21.54 -6.31 -9.70
CA VAL A 8 20.54 -6.62 -8.67
C VAL A 8 19.13 -6.43 -9.21
N CYS A 9 18.84 -5.27 -9.81
CA CYS A 9 17.51 -4.96 -10.33
C CYS A 9 17.07 -5.96 -11.39
N VAL A 10 17.95 -6.34 -12.32
CA VAL A 10 17.65 -7.33 -13.37
C VAL A 10 17.40 -8.71 -12.76
N SER A 11 18.25 -9.16 -11.85
CA SER A 11 18.11 -10.46 -11.19
C SER A 11 16.80 -10.56 -10.40
N PHE A 12 16.49 -9.53 -9.62
CA PHE A 12 15.24 -9.41 -8.87
C PHE A 12 14.03 -9.44 -9.81
N SER A 13 14.01 -8.56 -10.83
CA SER A 13 12.87 -8.42 -11.74
C SER A 13 12.57 -9.70 -12.50
N ARG A 14 13.62 -10.39 -12.97
CA ARG A 14 13.49 -11.69 -13.66
C ARG A 14 12.94 -12.77 -12.73
N THR A 15 13.39 -12.79 -11.48
CA THR A 15 12.93 -13.77 -10.49
C THR A 15 11.48 -13.53 -10.12
N CYS A 16 11.07 -12.28 -9.85
CA CYS A 16 9.66 -11.95 -9.63
C CYS A 16 8.80 -12.36 -10.82
N PHE A 17 9.19 -11.98 -12.05
CA PHE A 17 8.43 -12.33 -13.25
C PHE A 17 8.29 -13.84 -13.44
N ARG A 18 9.36 -14.61 -13.20
CA ARG A 18 9.32 -16.08 -13.29
C ARG A 18 8.34 -16.70 -12.28
N LEU A 19 8.22 -16.12 -11.08
CA LEU A 19 7.39 -16.67 -10.01
C LEU A 19 5.92 -16.21 -10.10
N THR A 20 5.67 -14.98 -10.55
CA THR A 20 4.34 -14.37 -10.48
C THR A 20 3.72 -14.04 -11.84
N GLY A 21 4.51 -14.11 -12.93
CA GLY A 21 4.13 -13.60 -14.24
C GLY A 21 4.08 -12.07 -14.33
N GLN A 22 4.42 -11.35 -13.25
CA GLN A 22 4.32 -9.90 -13.17
C GLN A 22 5.70 -9.24 -13.16
N LYS A 23 5.88 -8.19 -13.96
CA LYS A 23 7.13 -7.44 -14.01
C LYS A 23 7.21 -6.55 -12.78
N MET A 24 8.04 -6.94 -11.81
CA MET A 24 8.27 -6.18 -10.58
C MET A 24 9.70 -5.64 -10.54
N ASN A 25 9.89 -4.45 -9.98
CA ASN A 25 11.20 -3.89 -9.67
C ASN A 25 11.26 -3.51 -8.18
N PRO A 26 12.43 -3.22 -7.60
CA PRO A 26 12.54 -2.90 -6.18
C PRO A 26 11.69 -1.70 -5.72
N HIS A 27 11.46 -0.70 -6.57
CA HIS A 27 10.58 0.42 -6.23
C HIS A 27 9.11 -0.01 -6.15
N LEU A 28 8.67 -0.87 -7.07
CA LEU A 28 7.32 -1.43 -7.05
C LEU A 28 7.04 -2.30 -5.82
N VAL A 29 8.07 -2.86 -5.18
CA VAL A 29 7.93 -3.54 -3.88
C VAL A 29 7.50 -2.55 -2.81
N ARG A 30 8.15 -1.38 -2.76
CA ARG A 30 7.80 -0.33 -1.80
C ARG A 30 6.40 0.22 -2.05
N ASP A 31 6.06 0.47 -3.33
CA ASP A 31 4.72 0.87 -3.75
C ASP A 31 3.66 -0.14 -3.27
N SER A 32 3.88 -1.43 -3.53
CA SER A 32 2.91 -2.48 -3.21
C SER A 32 2.72 -2.66 -1.70
N ILE A 33 3.80 -2.61 -0.91
CA ILE A 33 3.69 -2.67 0.56
C ILE A 33 2.90 -1.49 1.11
N VAL A 34 3.24 -0.25 0.73
CA VAL A 34 2.56 0.95 1.25
C VAL A 34 1.11 0.98 0.80
N THR A 35 0.83 0.66 -0.46
CA THR A 35 -0.53 0.62 -1.02
C THR A 35 -1.38 -0.42 -0.29
N PHE A 36 -0.86 -1.63 -0.10
CA PHE A 36 -1.57 -2.70 0.61
C PHE A 36 -1.88 -2.32 2.06
N LEU A 37 -0.89 -1.83 2.81
CA LEU A 37 -1.09 -1.48 4.22
C LEU A 37 -2.07 -0.31 4.40
N ARG A 38 -2.13 0.62 3.45
CA ARG A 38 -3.12 1.71 3.49
C ARG A 38 -4.54 1.27 3.13
N SER A 39 -4.70 0.12 2.47
CA SER A 39 -5.99 -0.53 2.24
C SER A 39 -6.33 -1.59 3.30
N SER A 40 -5.45 -1.85 4.26
CA SER A 40 -5.65 -2.86 5.31
C SER A 40 -6.08 -2.22 6.64
N THR A 41 -6.15 -3.03 7.69
CA THR A 41 -6.43 -2.58 9.06
C THR A 41 -5.20 -2.05 9.79
N ALA A 42 -4.12 -1.69 9.07
CA ALA A 42 -2.93 -1.13 9.68
C ALA A 42 -3.26 0.22 10.35
N SER A 43 -2.78 0.39 11.58
CA SER A 43 -2.93 1.63 12.32
C SER A 43 -2.05 2.75 11.76
N GLU A 44 -2.43 4.01 11.99
CA GLU A 44 -1.59 5.15 11.61
C GLU A 44 -0.20 5.08 12.27
N LYS A 45 -0.10 4.55 13.50
CA LYS A 45 1.19 4.34 14.18
C LYS A 45 2.11 3.37 13.43
N GLU A 46 1.56 2.28 12.88
CA GLU A 46 2.33 1.34 12.07
C GLU A 46 2.77 1.94 10.74
N LEU A 47 1.90 2.74 10.10
CA LEU A 47 2.24 3.45 8.87
C LEU A 47 3.31 4.52 9.08
N GLU A 48 3.29 5.21 10.23
CA GLU A 48 4.33 6.15 10.64
C GLU A 48 5.67 5.45 10.92
N ALA A 49 5.64 4.34 11.66
CA ALA A 49 6.84 3.53 11.91
C ALA A 49 7.46 3.00 10.60
N LEU A 50 6.63 2.57 9.65
CA LEU A 50 7.09 2.18 8.32
C LEU A 50 7.71 3.36 7.56
N ALA A 51 7.13 4.57 7.67
CA ALA A 51 7.67 5.75 7.01
C ALA A 51 9.06 6.07 7.55
N LEU A 52 9.23 6.01 8.87
CA LEU A 52 10.52 6.20 9.55
C LEU A 52 11.54 5.14 9.10
N TYR A 53 11.15 3.86 9.05
CA TYR A 53 12.00 2.78 8.57
C TYR A 53 12.46 2.99 7.12
N MET A 54 11.61 3.57 6.28
CA MET A 54 11.95 3.90 4.90
C MET A 54 12.78 5.20 4.74
N GLY A 55 13.07 5.91 5.83
CA GLY A 55 13.80 7.18 5.79
C GLY A 55 12.97 8.34 5.22
N HIS A 56 11.64 8.29 5.37
CA HIS A 56 10.71 9.28 4.84
C HIS A 56 9.78 9.84 5.92
N SER A 57 9.27 11.05 5.69
CA SER A 57 8.11 11.52 6.45
C SER A 57 6.84 10.78 6.01
N PRO A 58 5.80 10.65 6.86
CA PRO A 58 4.54 10.02 6.49
C PRO A 58 3.90 10.64 5.25
N LYS A 59 4.03 11.97 5.10
CA LYS A 59 3.56 12.72 3.93
C LYS A 59 4.29 12.31 2.65
N VAL A 60 5.63 12.21 2.69
CA VAL A 60 6.44 11.80 1.53
C VAL A 60 6.13 10.35 1.16
N GLN A 61 6.08 9.45 2.14
CA GLN A 61 5.75 8.05 1.89
C GLN A 61 4.39 7.91 1.19
N ARG A 62 3.36 8.60 1.70
CA ARG A 62 2.02 8.61 1.11
C ARG A 62 2.03 9.18 -0.31
N GLY A 63 2.76 10.28 -0.56
CA GLY A 63 2.81 10.91 -1.88
C GLY A 63 3.53 10.08 -2.94
N VAL A 64 4.55 9.31 -2.54
CA VAL A 64 5.42 8.58 -3.48
C VAL A 64 4.92 7.15 -3.73
N TYR A 65 4.47 6.46 -2.69
CA TYR A 65 4.24 5.00 -2.74
C TYR A 65 2.76 4.59 -2.67
N ASP A 66 1.83 5.45 -2.22
CA ASP A 66 0.40 5.11 -2.18
C ASP A 66 -0.21 5.16 -3.60
N ARG A 67 -0.40 3.99 -4.21
CA ARG A 67 -0.94 3.83 -5.56
C ARG A 67 -2.46 3.69 -5.62
N ARG A 68 -3.17 3.79 -4.48
CA ARG A 68 -4.64 3.71 -4.47
C ARG A 68 -5.25 4.82 -5.32
N THR A 69 -6.24 4.44 -6.10
CA THR A 69 -7.15 5.32 -6.84
C THR A 69 -7.94 6.22 -5.89
N LYS A 70 -8.63 7.23 -6.43
CA LYS A 70 -9.45 8.12 -5.60
C LYS A 70 -10.61 7.35 -4.98
N GLU A 71 -11.18 6.43 -5.76
CA GLU A 71 -12.30 5.57 -5.40
C GLU A 71 -11.90 4.68 -4.21
N GLU A 72 -10.75 3.99 -4.29
CA GLU A 72 -10.22 3.16 -3.20
C GLU A 72 -9.92 3.94 -1.92
N LYS A 73 -9.51 5.22 -2.05
CA LYS A 73 -9.26 6.08 -0.88
C LYS A 73 -10.54 6.51 -0.18
N VAL A 74 -11.66 6.57 -0.91
CA VAL A 74 -12.97 6.98 -0.39
C VAL A 74 -13.76 5.79 0.17
N THR A 75 -13.45 4.56 -0.26
CA THR A 75 -14.12 3.33 0.20
C THR A 75 -14.36 3.26 1.71
N PRO A 76 -13.38 3.52 2.60
CA PRO A 76 -13.62 3.42 4.04
C PRO A 76 -14.70 4.37 4.55
N ALA A 77 -14.81 5.57 3.96
CA ALA A 77 -15.85 6.53 4.33
C ALA A 77 -17.24 6.06 3.86
N VAL A 78 -17.32 5.49 2.66
CA VAL A 78 -18.55 4.91 2.10
C VAL A 78 -19.02 3.73 2.95
N GLU A 79 -18.11 2.86 3.37
CA GLU A 79 -18.41 1.72 4.26
C GLU A 79 -18.91 2.15 5.64
N ILE A 80 -18.36 3.24 6.21
CA ILE A 80 -18.86 3.83 7.46
C ILE A 80 -20.30 4.32 7.28
N LEU A 81 -20.59 5.05 6.19
CA LEU A 81 -21.93 5.57 5.93
C LEU A 81 -22.96 4.45 5.74
N HIS A 82 -22.63 3.38 5.02
CA HIS A 82 -23.51 2.23 4.88
C HIS A 82 -23.80 1.53 6.21
N ARG A 83 -22.79 1.37 7.09
CA ARG A 83 -22.99 0.81 8.43
C ARG A 83 -23.90 1.67 9.30
N LEU A 84 -23.71 2.99 9.28
CA LEU A 84 -24.57 3.91 10.03
C LEU A 84 -26.01 3.87 9.54
N GLN A 85 -26.22 3.81 8.22
CA GLN A 85 -27.56 3.62 7.67
C GLN A 85 -28.20 2.34 8.21
N SER A 86 -27.56 1.17 8.07
CA SER A 86 -28.13 -0.09 8.58
C SER A 86 -28.50 -0.04 10.06
N THR A 87 -27.64 0.54 10.92
CA THR A 87 -27.92 0.64 12.36
C THR A 87 -29.10 1.57 12.68
N THR A 88 -29.38 2.56 11.84
CA THR A 88 -30.47 3.52 12.09
C THR A 88 -31.85 2.90 11.79
N TRP A 89 -31.96 1.96 10.86
CA TRP A 89 -33.24 1.30 10.52
C TRP A 89 -33.62 0.15 11.47
N ASP A 90 -32.64 -0.41 12.20
CA ASP A 90 -32.87 -1.49 13.18
C ASP A 90 -33.29 -0.96 14.57
N ALA A 91 -33.20 0.36 14.81
CA ALA A 91 -33.53 0.99 16.10
C ALA A 91 -35.00 1.42 16.24
N ASP A 92 -35.78 1.33 15.16
CA ASP A 92 -37.18 1.81 15.08
C ASP A 92 -38.22 0.65 14.98
N LEU A 93 -37.84 -0.59 15.34
CA LEU A 93 -38.72 -1.76 15.47
C LEU A 93 -38.66 -2.36 16.88
#